data_AF-A0A2H1KU32-F1
#
_entry.id   AF-A0A2H1KU32-F1
#
_cell.length_a   1.000
_cell.length_b   1.000
_cell.length_c   1.000
_cell.angle_alpha   90.00
_cell.angle_beta   90.00
_cell.angle_gamma   90.00
#
_symmetry.space_group_name_H-M   'P 1'
#
loop_
_entity.id
_entity.type
_entity.pdbx_description
1 polymer ?
#
loop_
_entity_poly.entity_id
_entity_poly.type
_entity_poly.pdbx_seq_one_letter_code
_entity_poly.pdbx_strand_id
1 'polypeptide(L)'
;MTRAGGRVVLLPPEDPWTLAEVAELDGLILTGGDDVDPGLYEARAHPRTQVPNVRRDSFETTLYRHARTANVPVFAICRGAQIVNTVHGGTLHQHLPDLDGYGAHEAEKKDEFAEVEVATTPDTAVAGLIGTEATVRWHHHETLEDLRLFTGLVEAAACRVKTTTTTTLQTPAEAHR
;
A
#
# COMPACT_ATOMS: atom_id res chain seq x y z
N MET A 1 -7.15 -2.48 11.25
CA MET A 1 -6.93 -1.16 11.89
C MET A 1 -7.40 -1.10 13.33
N THR A 2 -8.67 -1.35 13.65
CA THR A 2 -9.16 -1.35 15.06
C THR A 2 -8.38 -2.27 16.00
N ARG A 3 -8.10 -3.51 15.56
CA ARG A 3 -7.26 -4.46 16.31
C ARG A 3 -5.81 -4.00 16.51
N ALA A 4 -5.33 -3.09 15.67
CA ALA A 4 -4.00 -2.49 15.77
C ALA A 4 -4.02 -1.17 16.58
N GLY A 5 -5.15 -0.84 17.23
CA GLY A 5 -5.31 0.38 18.04
C GLY A 5 -5.59 1.66 17.24
N GLY A 6 -5.73 1.57 15.91
CA GLY A 6 -6.01 2.72 15.05
C GLY A 6 -7.49 3.12 15.05
N ARG A 7 -7.74 4.43 14.93
CA ARG A 7 -9.06 4.99 14.60
C ARG A 7 -9.09 5.29 13.10
N VAL A 8 -10.17 4.90 12.43
CA VAL A 8 -10.30 5.05 10.96
C VAL A 8 -11.36 6.08 10.65
N VAL A 9 -11.02 7.01 9.76
CA VAL A 9 -11.96 7.90 9.09
C VAL A 9 -12.01 7.49 7.62
N LEU A 10 -13.21 7.26 7.10
CA LEU A 10 -13.39 6.98 5.68
C LEU A 10 -13.36 8.29 4.91
N LEU A 11 -12.52 8.37 3.87
CA LEU A 11 -12.43 9.53 2.99
C LEU A 11 -13.23 9.24 1.72
N PRO A 12 -14.43 9.82 1.52
CA PRO A 12 -15.18 9.61 0.29
C PRO A 12 -14.49 10.36 -0.87
N PRO A 13 -14.48 9.81 -2.09
CA PRO A 13 -13.88 10.44 -3.26
C PRO A 13 -14.78 11.57 -3.79
N GLU A 14 -14.92 12.63 -3.00
CA GLU A 14 -15.70 13.83 -3.27
C GLU A 14 -14.75 15.00 -3.59
N ASP A 15 -14.75 16.03 -2.75
CA ASP A 15 -13.87 17.17 -2.90
C ASP A 15 -12.42 16.77 -2.54
N PRO A 16 -11.43 17.29 -3.29
CA PRO A 16 -10.04 16.97 -3.04
C PRO A 16 -9.62 17.56 -1.68
N TRP A 17 -9.01 16.71 -0.87
CA TRP A 17 -8.38 17.15 0.38
C TRP A 17 -7.18 18.01 0.06
N THR A 18 -7.04 19.12 0.77
CA THR A 18 -5.89 20.01 0.66
C THR A 18 -4.66 19.38 1.31
N LEU A 19 -3.48 19.88 0.94
CA LEU A 19 -2.23 19.45 1.57
C LEU A 19 -2.25 19.62 3.09
N ALA A 20 -2.84 20.71 3.59
CA ALA A 20 -2.94 20.99 5.02
C ALA A 20 -3.83 19.95 5.73
N GLU A 21 -4.98 19.60 5.16
CA GLU A 21 -5.87 18.58 5.73
C GLU A 21 -5.22 17.20 5.74
N VAL A 22 -4.49 16.85 4.67
CA VAL A 22 -3.76 15.57 4.62
C VAL A 22 -2.62 15.55 5.65
N ALA A 23 -1.94 16.68 5.90
CA ALA A 23 -0.86 16.76 6.87
C ALA A 23 -1.30 16.51 8.33
N GLU A 24 -2.59 16.66 8.64
CA GLU A 24 -3.16 16.33 9.95
C GLU A 24 -3.39 14.83 10.16
N LEU A 25 -3.21 14.00 9.12
CA LEU A 25 -3.39 12.55 9.22
C LEU A 25 -2.14 11.88 9.82
N ASP A 26 -2.36 10.95 10.76
CA ASP A 26 -1.31 10.07 11.29
C ASP A 26 -0.82 9.03 10.27
N GLY A 27 -1.62 8.77 9.23
CA GLY A 27 -1.34 7.82 8.18
C GLY A 27 -2.50 7.70 7.20
N LEU A 28 -2.18 7.31 5.97
CA LEU A 28 -3.11 7.10 4.88
C LEU A 28 -3.11 5.61 4.48
N ILE A 29 -4.30 5.04 4.28
CA ILE A 29 -4.45 3.68 3.75
C ILE A 29 -5.15 3.76 2.41
N LEU A 30 -4.48 3.29 1.36
CA LEU A 30 -5.08 3.12 0.04
C LEU A 30 -5.47 1.65 -0.13
N THR A 31 -6.76 1.39 -0.33
CA THR A 31 -7.31 0.03 -0.36
C THR A 31 -7.38 -0.54 -1.77
N GLY A 32 -7.71 -1.83 -1.87
CA GLY A 32 -8.00 -2.49 -3.14
C GLY A 32 -9.27 -1.97 -3.84
N GLY A 33 -9.56 -2.51 -5.02
CA GLY A 33 -10.77 -2.22 -5.78
C GLY A 33 -10.61 -2.56 -7.25
N ASP A 34 -11.46 -1.95 -8.08
CA ASP A 34 -11.45 -2.10 -9.54
C ASP A 34 -10.14 -1.61 -10.16
N ASP A 35 -9.89 -2.00 -11.40
CA ASP A 35 -8.70 -1.61 -12.18
C ASP A 35 -8.45 -0.09 -12.18
N VAL A 36 -7.18 0.28 -12.24
CA VAL A 36 -6.73 1.68 -12.34
C VAL A 36 -6.89 2.18 -13.77
N ASP A 37 -7.34 3.43 -13.95
CA ASP A 37 -7.44 4.04 -15.28
C ASP A 37 -6.13 3.93 -16.09
N PRO A 38 -6.12 3.24 -17.25
CA PRO A 38 -4.96 3.13 -18.13
C PRO A 38 -4.35 4.46 -18.57
N GLY A 39 -5.15 5.52 -18.59
CA GLY A 39 -4.67 6.87 -18.87
C GLY A 39 -3.64 7.38 -17.87
N LEU A 40 -3.63 6.87 -16.62
CA LEU A 40 -2.67 7.27 -15.60
C LEU A 40 -1.23 6.78 -15.86
N TYR A 41 -1.07 5.78 -16.72
CA TYR A 41 0.23 5.24 -17.13
C TYR A 41 0.37 5.18 -18.66
N GLU A 42 -0.30 6.11 -19.35
CA GLU A 42 -0.17 6.37 -20.80
C GLU A 42 -0.50 5.15 -21.69
N ALA A 43 -1.37 4.26 -21.21
CA ALA A 43 -1.77 3.05 -21.92
C ALA A 43 -3.20 3.15 -22.49
N ARG A 44 -3.47 2.31 -23.50
CA ARG A 44 -4.84 2.03 -23.94
C ARG A 44 -5.44 0.92 -23.09
N ALA A 45 -6.75 0.98 -22.86
CA ALA A 45 -7.47 -0.08 -22.16
C ALA A 45 -7.37 -1.41 -22.92
N HIS A 46 -6.99 -2.47 -22.22
CA HIS A 46 -7.07 -3.83 -22.69
C HIS A 46 -8.55 -4.27 -22.74
N PRO A 47 -8.98 -5.17 -23.66
CA PRO A 47 -10.37 -5.64 -23.71
C PRO A 47 -10.89 -6.31 -22.43
N ARG A 48 -9.99 -6.72 -21.53
CA ARG A 48 -10.32 -7.33 -20.23
C ARG A 48 -10.29 -6.34 -19.06
N THR A 49 -9.81 -5.11 -19.26
CA THR A 49 -9.78 -4.08 -18.21
C THR A 49 -11.20 -3.75 -17.78
N GLN A 50 -11.43 -3.76 -16.48
CA GLN A 50 -12.68 -3.31 -15.89
C GLN A 50 -12.88 -1.81 -16.15
N VAL A 51 -14.12 -1.35 -16.06
CA VAL A 51 -14.39 0.09 -16.16
C VAL A 51 -13.79 0.78 -14.91
N PRO A 52 -12.76 1.62 -15.06
CA PRO A 52 -12.09 2.21 -13.91
C PRO A 52 -12.96 3.28 -13.26
N ASN A 53 -12.80 3.45 -11.95
CA ASN A 53 -13.39 4.57 -11.23
C ASN A 53 -12.46 5.79 -11.31
N VAL A 54 -12.54 6.51 -12.42
CA VAL A 54 -11.69 7.70 -12.71
C VAL A 54 -11.75 8.78 -11.64
N ARG A 55 -12.88 8.90 -10.92
CA ARG A 55 -13.02 9.86 -9.81
C ARG A 55 -12.17 9.42 -8.62
N ARG A 56 -12.25 8.13 -8.25
CA ARG A 56 -11.43 7.54 -7.20
C ARG A 56 -9.95 7.59 -7.56
N ASP A 57 -9.59 7.33 -8.81
CA ASP A 57 -8.22 7.43 -9.33
C ASP A 57 -7.61 8.81 -9.11
N SER A 58 -8.31 9.86 -9.55
CA SER A 58 -7.89 11.25 -9.36
C SER A 58 -7.77 11.62 -7.87
N PHE A 59 -8.74 11.19 -7.08
CA PHE A 59 -8.80 11.44 -5.64
C PHE A 59 -7.62 10.78 -4.90
N GLU A 60 -7.40 9.48 -5.08
CA GLU A 60 -6.31 8.73 -4.42
C GLU A 60 -4.93 9.18 -4.92
N THR A 61 -4.80 9.54 -6.20
CA THR A 61 -3.57 10.14 -6.75
C THR A 61 -3.23 11.45 -6.04
N THR A 62 -4.23 12.31 -5.82
CA THR A 62 -4.05 13.60 -5.15
C THR A 62 -3.70 13.41 -3.67
N LEU A 63 -4.45 12.56 -2.96
CA LEU A 63 -4.16 12.20 -1.57
C LEU A 63 -2.75 11.66 -1.41
N TYR A 64 -2.31 10.76 -2.29
CA TYR A 64 -0.98 10.18 -2.22
C TYR A 64 0.11 11.23 -2.42
N ARG A 65 -0.04 12.13 -3.41
CA ARG A 65 0.92 13.23 -3.65
C ARG A 65 1.02 14.16 -2.45
N HIS A 66 -0.11 14.48 -1.81
CA HIS A 66 -0.13 15.32 -0.61
C HIS A 66 0.46 14.61 0.59
N ALA A 67 0.14 13.33 0.82
CA ALA A 67 0.72 12.53 1.89
C ALA A 67 2.24 12.46 1.77
N ARG A 68 2.76 12.23 0.55
CA ARG A 68 4.20 12.25 0.29
C ARG A 68 4.83 13.62 0.57
N THR A 69 4.16 14.69 0.17
CA THR A 69 4.64 16.07 0.42
C THR A 69 4.67 16.40 1.92
N ALA A 70 3.67 15.92 2.67
CA ALA A 70 3.54 16.13 4.11
C ALA A 70 4.31 15.11 4.97
N ASN A 71 4.99 14.13 4.36
CA ASN A 71 5.62 12.99 5.04
C ASN A 71 4.64 12.16 5.89
N VAL A 72 3.39 12.05 5.46
CA VAL A 72 2.38 11.19 6.07
C VAL A 72 2.62 9.74 5.63
N PRO A 73 2.77 8.79 6.58
CA PRO A 73 2.92 7.36 6.28
C PRO A 73 1.78 6.82 5.40
N VAL A 74 2.11 6.12 4.30
CA VAL A 74 1.11 5.50 3.41
C VAL A 74 1.21 3.98 3.46
N PHE A 75 0.07 3.30 3.66
CA PHE A 75 -0.07 1.86 3.48
C PHE A 75 -0.98 1.56 2.30
N ALA A 76 -0.40 1.07 1.21
CA ALA A 76 -1.10 0.85 -0.05
C ALA A 76 -1.28 -0.65 -0.32
N ILE A 77 -2.52 -1.06 -0.59
CA ILE A 77 -2.91 -2.47 -0.71
C ILE A 77 -3.54 -2.70 -2.08
N CYS A 78 -3.14 -3.75 -2.80
CA CYS A 78 -3.79 -4.13 -4.07
C CYS A 78 -3.73 -2.94 -5.05
N ARG A 79 -4.88 -2.45 -5.48
CA ARG A 79 -5.08 -1.26 -6.31
C ARG A 79 -4.39 -0.01 -5.75
N GLY A 80 -4.39 0.17 -4.43
CA GLY A 80 -3.69 1.29 -3.81
C GLY A 80 -2.20 1.29 -4.16
N ALA A 81 -1.56 0.11 -4.23
CA ALA A 81 -0.15 0.00 -4.61
C ALA A 81 0.05 0.29 -6.10
N GLN A 82 -0.92 -0.07 -6.95
CA GLN A 82 -0.94 0.32 -8.36
C GLN A 82 -1.02 1.83 -8.55
N ILE A 83 -1.88 2.53 -7.80
CA ILE A 83 -1.94 4.01 -7.80
C ILE A 83 -0.59 4.60 -7.41
N VAL A 84 0.05 4.08 -6.36
CA VAL A 84 1.40 4.54 -5.97
C VAL A 84 2.40 4.35 -7.11
N ASN A 85 2.35 3.22 -7.81
CA ASN A 85 3.21 2.94 -8.95
C ASN A 85 3.01 3.95 -10.10
N THR A 86 1.77 4.25 -10.48
CA THR A 86 1.49 5.23 -11.56
C THR A 86 1.96 6.63 -11.19
N VAL A 87 1.84 7.06 -9.92
CA VAL A 87 2.35 8.36 -9.47
C VAL A 87 3.87 8.49 -9.60
N HIS A 88 4.61 7.37 -9.56
CA HIS A 88 6.05 7.34 -9.80
C HIS A 88 6.44 7.11 -11.27
N GLY A 89 5.46 7.07 -12.18
CA GLY A 89 5.68 6.86 -13.61
C GLY A 89 5.85 5.38 -14.00
N GLY A 90 5.47 4.45 -13.12
CA GLY A 90 5.44 3.02 -13.47
C GLY A 90 4.22 2.64 -14.32
N THR A 91 4.29 1.47 -14.97
CA THR A 91 3.23 0.90 -15.80
C THR A 91 2.55 -0.31 -15.14
N LEU A 92 1.39 -0.70 -15.68
CA LEU A 92 0.63 -1.88 -15.26
C LEU A 92 0.36 -2.81 -16.45
N HIS A 93 0.46 -4.11 -16.21
CA HIS A 93 -0.10 -5.13 -17.08
C HIS A 93 -1.57 -5.35 -16.71
N GLN A 94 -2.46 -5.02 -17.64
CA GLN A 94 -3.92 -5.05 -17.44
C GLN A 94 -4.51 -6.47 -17.48
N HIS A 95 -3.75 -7.45 -17.99
CA HIS A 95 -4.22 -8.83 -18.07
C HIS A 95 -3.05 -9.81 -17.94
N LEU A 96 -2.96 -10.42 -16.76
CA LEU A 96 -1.93 -11.37 -16.36
C LEU A 96 -1.76 -12.57 -17.29
N PRO A 97 -2.84 -13.24 -17.73
CA PRO A 97 -2.74 -14.39 -18.62
C PRO A 97 -2.09 -14.11 -19.98
N ASP A 98 -1.92 -12.84 -20.36
CA ASP A 98 -1.19 -12.46 -21.58
C ASP A 98 0.34 -12.52 -21.40
N LEU A 99 0.84 -12.70 -20.18
CA LEU A 99 2.26 -12.77 -19.87
C LEU A 99 2.74 -14.22 -19.80
N ASP A 100 3.86 -14.50 -20.47
CA ASP A 100 4.50 -15.82 -20.43
C ASP A 100 4.87 -16.21 -18.99
N GLY A 101 4.49 -17.42 -18.58
CA GLY A 101 4.73 -17.93 -17.23
C GLY A 101 3.67 -17.55 -16.19
N TYR A 102 2.70 -16.72 -16.56
CA TYR A 102 1.53 -16.41 -15.76
C TYR A 102 0.34 -17.21 -16.31
N GLY A 103 -0.12 -18.20 -15.54
CA GLY A 103 -1.24 -19.06 -15.92
C GLY A 103 -2.59 -18.32 -15.84
N ALA A 104 -3.69 -19.05 -15.87
CA ALA A 104 -5.00 -18.52 -15.52
C ALA A 104 -5.02 -18.12 -14.03
N HIS A 105 -4.53 -16.91 -13.73
CA HIS A 105 -4.57 -16.30 -12.40
C HIS A 105 -5.90 -15.59 -12.13
N GLU A 106 -6.86 -15.68 -13.06
CA GLU A 106 -8.26 -15.43 -12.76
C GLU A 106 -8.78 -16.61 -11.94
N ALA A 107 -9.25 -16.34 -10.73
CA ALA A 107 -10.05 -17.31 -10.01
C ALA A 107 -11.24 -17.69 -10.90
N GLU A 108 -11.45 -18.99 -11.14
CA GLU A 108 -12.54 -19.49 -11.99
C GLU A 108 -13.93 -19.02 -11.51
N LYS A 109 -14.01 -18.56 -10.25
CA LYS A 109 -15.18 -17.96 -9.64
C LYS A 109 -14.87 -16.59 -9.08
N LYS A 110 -15.81 -15.68 -9.32
CA LYS A 110 -15.93 -14.41 -8.60
C LYS A 110 -15.91 -14.71 -7.09
N ASP A 111 -15.02 -14.06 -6.34
CA ASP A 111 -14.83 -14.15 -4.87
C ASP A 111 -13.92 -15.28 -4.33
N GLU A 112 -13.19 -16.02 -5.18
CA GLU A 112 -12.14 -16.97 -4.71
C GLU A 112 -10.74 -16.31 -4.75
N PHE A 113 -10.03 -16.30 -3.62
CA PHE A 113 -8.63 -15.84 -3.58
C PHE A 113 -7.70 -17.01 -3.86
N ALA A 114 -6.75 -16.84 -4.77
CA ALA A 114 -5.62 -17.75 -4.89
C ALA A 114 -4.67 -17.53 -3.71
N GLU A 115 -4.05 -18.60 -3.21
CA GLU A 115 -2.95 -18.50 -2.25
C GLU A 115 -1.63 -18.68 -2.99
N VAL A 116 -0.70 -17.77 -2.76
CA VAL A 116 0.62 -17.76 -3.39
C VAL A 116 1.67 -17.60 -2.29
N GLU A 117 2.73 -18.39 -2.38
CA GLU A 117 3.90 -18.20 -1.54
C GLU A 117 4.79 -17.10 -2.15
N VAL A 118 5.16 -16.13 -1.33
CA VAL A 118 6.03 -15.02 -1.72
C VAL A 118 7.23 -14.96 -0.80
N ALA A 119 8.40 -14.73 -1.39
CA ALA A 119 9.60 -14.39 -0.64
C ALA A 119 9.67 -12.88 -0.45
N THR A 120 10.04 -12.44 0.75
CA THR A 120 10.33 -11.03 1.02
C THR A 120 11.77 -10.71 0.66
N THR A 121 12.02 -9.45 0.29
CA THR A 121 13.40 -8.99 0.08
C THR A 121 14.09 -8.80 1.43
N PRO A 122 15.29 -9.37 1.66
CA PRO A 122 16.06 -9.15 2.89
C PRO A 122 16.25 -7.66 3.21
N ASP A 123 16.45 -7.34 4.48
CA ASP A 123 16.70 -5.99 4.98
C ASP A 123 15.60 -4.96 4.67
N THR A 124 14.38 -5.43 4.39
CA THR A 124 13.19 -4.57 4.23
C THR A 124 12.31 -4.57 5.48
N ALA A 125 11.52 -3.50 5.65
CA ALA A 125 10.51 -3.43 6.70
C ALA A 125 9.50 -4.60 6.61
N VAL A 126 9.17 -5.05 5.39
CA VAL A 126 8.31 -6.21 5.16
C VAL A 126 8.93 -7.45 5.79
N ALA A 127 10.19 -7.76 5.48
CA ALA A 127 10.89 -8.92 6.00
C ALA A 127 10.96 -8.92 7.54
N GLY A 128 11.18 -7.76 8.14
CA GLY A 128 11.16 -7.60 9.60
C GLY A 128 9.78 -7.80 10.25
N LEU A 129 8.70 -7.54 9.51
CA LEU A 129 7.33 -7.66 10.03
C LEU A 129 6.72 -9.04 9.82
N ILE A 130 6.94 -9.66 8.65
CA ILE A 130 6.26 -10.92 8.27
C ILE A 130 7.22 -12.09 8.06
N GLY A 131 8.53 -11.88 8.14
CA GLY A 131 9.54 -12.91 7.90
C GLY A 131 10.04 -12.95 6.45
N THR A 132 10.90 -13.92 6.14
CA THR A 132 11.52 -14.09 4.80
C THR A 132 10.56 -14.64 3.75
N GLU A 133 9.48 -15.27 4.18
CA GLU A 133 8.48 -15.90 3.33
C GLU A 133 7.09 -15.72 3.94
N ALA A 134 6.07 -15.60 3.09
CA ALA A 134 4.68 -15.52 3.52
C ALA A 134 3.75 -16.14 2.49
N THR A 135 2.67 -16.77 2.96
CA THR A 135 1.53 -17.11 2.11
C THR A 135 0.59 -15.91 2.05
N VAL A 136 0.34 -15.40 0.85
CA VAL A 136 -0.55 -14.26 0.62
C VAL A 136 -1.76 -14.69 -0.19
N ARG A 137 -2.88 -14.03 0.08
CA ARG A 137 -4.11 -14.17 -0.69
C ARG A 137 -4.14 -13.15 -1.81
N TRP A 138 -4.41 -13.61 -3.01
CA TRP A 138 -4.35 -12.86 -4.24
C TRP A 138 -5.69 -12.96 -4.99
N HIS A 139 -6.22 -11.82 -5.42
CA HIS A 139 -7.38 -11.76 -6.32
C HIS A 139 -7.18 -10.57 -7.27
N HIS A 140 -6.39 -10.76 -8.33
CA HIS A 140 -6.11 -9.74 -9.35
C HIS A 140 -5.83 -10.41 -10.67
N HIS A 141 -6.46 -9.90 -11.73
CA HIS A 141 -6.09 -10.21 -13.12
C HIS A 141 -5.06 -9.21 -13.69
N GLU A 142 -4.60 -8.24 -12.90
CA GLU A 142 -3.58 -7.24 -13.29
C GLU A 142 -2.25 -7.48 -12.54
N THR A 143 -1.13 -7.04 -13.12
CA THR A 143 0.18 -6.93 -12.43
C THR A 143 0.86 -5.60 -12.60
N LEU A 144 1.82 -5.33 -11.70
CA LEU A 144 2.82 -4.29 -11.84
C LEU A 144 3.92 -4.78 -12.78
N GLU A 145 4.27 -4.00 -13.80
CA GLU A 145 5.38 -4.34 -14.73
C GLU A 145 6.77 -3.93 -14.17
N ASP A 146 6.83 -3.21 -13.04
CA ASP A 146 8.09 -2.86 -12.38
C ASP A 146 8.06 -3.20 -10.88
N LEU A 147 8.61 -4.37 -10.53
CA LEU A 147 8.81 -4.83 -9.15
C LEU A 147 9.94 -4.09 -8.41
N ARG A 148 10.15 -2.81 -8.72
CA ARG A 148 11.00 -1.89 -7.92
C ARG A 148 10.23 -1.13 -6.83
N LEU A 149 8.94 -1.39 -6.66
CA LEU A 149 8.12 -0.77 -5.62
C LEU A 149 7.43 -1.78 -4.71
N PHE A 150 8.25 -2.52 -3.95
CA PHE A 150 7.93 -2.81 -2.54
C PHE A 150 8.63 -1.83 -1.58
N THR A 151 9.11 -0.69 -2.10
CA THR A 151 9.86 0.33 -1.35
C THR A 151 8.94 1.39 -0.71
N GLY A 152 7.66 1.45 -1.10
CA GLY A 152 6.66 2.34 -0.48
C GLY A 152 6.21 1.92 0.92
N LEU A 153 6.48 0.68 1.34
CA LEU A 153 6.20 0.21 2.70
C LEU A 153 7.26 0.68 3.72
N VAL A 154 8.39 1.22 3.25
CA VAL A 154 9.61 1.41 4.06
C VAL A 154 9.65 2.77 4.78
N GLU A 155 9.10 3.85 4.23
CA GLU A 155 9.18 5.17 4.90
C GLU A 155 8.17 5.33 6.05
N ALA A 156 7.03 4.63 5.99
CA ALA A 156 5.98 4.66 7.00
C ALA A 156 6.40 4.02 8.33
N ALA A 157 7.20 2.94 8.30
CA ALA A 157 7.64 2.22 9.49
C ALA A 157 8.94 2.80 10.08
N ALA A 158 9.82 3.37 9.25
CA ALA A 158 11.09 3.94 9.70
C ALA A 158 10.91 5.18 10.61
N CYS A 159 9.85 5.97 10.41
CA CYS A 159 9.65 7.21 11.15
C CYS A 159 9.18 7.02 12.62
N ARG A 160 8.83 5.79 13.04
CA ARG A 160 8.31 5.51 14.40
C ARG A 160 9.23 4.70 15.32
N VAL A 161 10.41 4.27 14.88
CA VAL A 161 11.48 3.86 15.82
C VAL A 161 12.15 5.14 16.36
N LYS A 162 11.37 6.00 17.02
CA LYS A 162 11.94 6.97 17.94
C LYS A 162 12.40 6.18 19.15
N THR A 163 13.71 6.11 19.29
CA THR A 163 14.47 5.68 20.46
C THR A 163 13.68 5.91 21.74
N THR A 164 13.17 4.84 22.36
CA THR A 164 12.80 4.89 23.77
C THR A 164 14.11 5.08 24.52
N THR A 165 14.45 6.33 24.85
CA THR A 165 15.49 6.62 25.83
C THR A 165 15.04 5.97 27.14
N THR A 166 15.63 4.83 27.47
CA THR A 166 15.53 4.25 28.81
C THR A 166 16.25 5.21 29.76
N THR A 167 15.53 6.19 30.29
CA THR A 167 15.96 6.91 31.48
C THR A 167 15.81 5.94 32.64
N THR A 168 16.91 5.30 33.01
CA THR A 168 17.04 4.53 34.25
C THR A 168 16.82 5.50 35.41
N LEU A 169 15.63 5.49 36.01
CA LEU A 169 15.42 6.06 37.32
C LEU A 169 16.16 5.18 38.33
N GLN A 170 17.31 5.67 38.82
CA GLN A 170 17.95 5.10 40.00
C GLN A 170 17.02 5.33 41.20
N THR A 171 16.55 4.25 41.81
CA THR A 171 15.93 4.29 43.14
C THR A 171 17.00 4.59 44.18
N PRO A 172 16.79 5.53 45.13
CA PRO A 172 17.67 5.66 46.28
C PRO A 172 17.51 4.45 47.18
N ALA A 173 18.66 3.90 47.61
CA ALA A 173 18.76 2.75 48.47
C ALA A 173 18.01 2.91 49.80
N GLU A 174 17.40 1.80 50.22
CA GLU A 174 16.88 1.58 51.56
C GLU A 174 17.99 1.81 52.60
N ALA A 175 17.73 2.69 53.57
CA ALA A 175 18.50 2.76 54.80
C ALA A 175 17.65 2.15 55.93
N HIS A 176 17.94 0.89 56.25
CA HIS A 176 17.60 0.30 57.54
C HIS A 176 18.32 1.05 58.66
N ARG A 177 17.54 1.62 59.60
CA ARG A 177 17.67 1.41 61.06
C ARG A 177 16.52 2.07 61.80
#